data_AF-A0A8D8GCD1-F1
#
_entry.id   AF-A0A8D8GCD1-F1
#
_cell.length_a   1.000
_cell.length_b   1.000
_cell.length_c   1.000
_cell.angle_alpha   90.00
_cell.angle_beta   90.00
_cell.angle_gamma   90.00
#
_symmetry.space_group_name_H-M   'P 1'
#
loop_
_entity.id
_entity.type
_entity.pdbx_description
1 polymer ?
#
loop_
_entity_poly.entity_id
_entity_poly.type
_entity_poly.pdbx_seq_one_letter_code
_entity_poly.pdbx_strand_id
1 'polypeptide(L)'
;MDTACDVSPEENYVLFKQDSLFAESFPLMKEIRRQGKLCDVTLKVECYSPKTDSWTTVAPMMKYRSAGGVAPLGGYVYALGGHDGLSIFDSVERYDVANNTWTKVRSMLSRRCRLGVATLNGKLYACGGYDGSCFLRSVEVYTPENDQWQLIAPMNVKRSRVALAANMGKLWAIGGYDGESNLSTVEVYDPKTDTWTFVAPMRHHGGGVGAGVIPNVVI
;
A
#
# COMPACT_ATOMS: atom_id res chain seq x y z
N MET A 1 -37.71 42.73 -2.79
CA MET A 1 -36.93 43.94 -3.12
C MET A 1 -35.70 43.47 -3.84
N ASP A 2 -35.58 43.93 -5.07
CA ASP A 2 -34.73 43.40 -6.15
C ASP A 2 -33.25 43.29 -5.80
N THR A 3 -32.59 42.29 -6.39
CA THR A 3 -31.19 42.41 -6.77
C THR A 3 -30.95 41.57 -8.02
N ALA A 4 -30.37 42.22 -9.02
CA ALA A 4 -30.45 41.91 -10.42
C ALA A 4 -29.57 40.73 -10.84
N CYS A 5 -30.05 39.97 -11.82
CA CYS A 5 -29.23 39.08 -12.63
C CYS A 5 -28.33 39.94 -13.53
N ASP A 6 -27.04 39.97 -13.24
CA ASP A 6 -26.03 40.53 -14.14
C ASP A 6 -25.76 39.50 -15.24
N VAL A 7 -26.00 39.87 -16.49
CA VAL A 7 -25.82 38.98 -17.66
C VAL A 7 -24.65 39.51 -18.48
N SER A 8 -23.46 38.95 -18.29
CA SER A 8 -22.37 39.11 -19.25
C SER A 8 -22.52 38.03 -20.34
N PRO A 9 -22.56 38.38 -21.63
CA PRO A 9 -22.65 37.41 -22.71
C PRO A 9 -21.28 36.78 -22.96
N GLU A 10 -21.26 35.47 -23.22
CA GLU A 10 -20.12 34.62 -23.59
C GLU A 10 -19.42 33.79 -22.49
N GLU A 11 -20.16 33.11 -21.61
CA GLU A 11 -19.61 31.93 -20.93
C GLU A 11 -20.66 30.82 -20.80
N ASN A 12 -20.40 29.67 -21.43
CA ASN A 12 -21.32 28.54 -21.52
C ASN A 12 -21.21 27.63 -20.28
N TYR A 13 -21.39 28.19 -19.08
CA TYR A 13 -21.48 27.41 -17.85
C TYR A 13 -22.44 28.06 -16.85
N VAL A 14 -23.04 27.22 -16.01
CA VAL A 14 -23.87 27.66 -14.88
C VAL A 14 -23.07 27.41 -13.60
N LEU A 15 -22.76 28.48 -12.87
CA LEU A 15 -22.09 28.38 -11.58
C LEU A 15 -23.13 28.16 -10.48
N PHE A 16 -23.24 26.94 -9.95
CA PHE A 16 -24.04 26.67 -8.76
C PHE A 16 -23.17 26.83 -7.50
N LYS A 17 -23.53 27.78 -6.64
CA LYS A 17 -23.06 27.83 -5.24
C LYS A 17 -24.20 27.39 -4.33
N GLN A 18 -23.97 26.32 -3.55
CA GLN A 18 -24.87 25.90 -2.48
C GLN A 18 -24.11 25.93 -1.16
N ASP A 19 -24.38 26.95 -0.36
CA ASP A 19 -23.63 27.28 0.85
C ASP A 19 -23.90 26.37 2.07
N SER A 20 -24.57 25.23 1.87
CA SER A 20 -25.02 24.34 2.98
C SER A 20 -24.66 22.86 2.76
N LEU A 21 -23.63 22.57 1.98
CA LEU A 21 -23.22 21.22 1.54
C LEU A 21 -22.58 20.33 2.62
N PHE A 22 -22.75 20.57 3.92
CA PHE A 22 -22.11 19.73 4.95
C PHE A 22 -23.06 19.04 5.95
N ALA A 23 -24.27 19.57 6.20
CA ALA A 23 -25.17 18.97 7.20
C ALA A 23 -26.17 17.97 6.60
N GLU A 24 -26.79 18.30 5.45
CA GLU A 24 -27.81 17.46 4.81
C GLU A 24 -27.26 16.49 3.76
N SER A 25 -25.97 16.61 3.45
CA SER A 25 -25.28 15.83 2.43
C SER A 25 -25.13 14.37 2.82
N PHE A 26 -25.04 14.05 4.12
CA PHE A 26 -24.88 12.68 4.59
C PHE A 26 -26.16 11.83 4.40
N PRO A 27 -27.37 12.32 4.78
CA PRO A 27 -28.63 11.66 4.42
C PRO A 27 -28.84 11.57 2.90
N LEU A 28 -28.55 12.65 2.16
CA LEU A 28 -28.71 12.69 0.71
C LEU A 28 -27.75 11.71 0.00
N MET A 29 -26.50 11.58 0.45
CA MET A 29 -25.55 10.58 -0.08
C MET A 29 -25.98 9.15 0.21
N LYS A 30 -26.61 8.87 1.36
CA LYS A 30 -27.19 7.54 1.63
C LYS A 30 -28.33 7.23 0.64
N GLU A 31 -29.18 8.20 0.34
CA GLU A 31 -30.27 8.04 -0.61
C GLU A 31 -29.76 7.90 -2.06
N ILE A 32 -28.76 8.69 -2.46
CA ILE A 32 -28.12 8.57 -3.79
C ILE A 32 -27.44 7.20 -3.95
N ARG A 33 -26.81 6.66 -2.89
CA ARG A 33 -26.30 5.28 -2.85
C ARG A 33 -27.42 4.25 -2.98
N ARG A 34 -28.53 4.41 -2.24
CA ARG A 34 -29.71 3.53 -2.33
C ARG A 34 -30.31 3.51 -3.74
N GLN A 35 -30.25 4.64 -4.44
CA GLN A 35 -30.71 4.79 -5.82
C GLN A 35 -29.69 4.36 -6.89
N GLY A 36 -28.49 3.89 -6.51
CA GLY A 36 -27.46 3.45 -7.45
C GLY A 36 -26.89 4.56 -8.34
N LYS A 37 -27.10 5.83 -7.97
CA LYS A 37 -26.67 7.01 -8.74
C LYS A 37 -25.30 7.54 -8.33
N LEU A 38 -24.71 6.95 -7.30
CA LEU A 38 -23.32 7.18 -6.92
C LEU A 38 -22.49 6.01 -7.45
N CYS A 39 -21.37 6.28 -8.10
CA CYS A 39 -20.39 5.25 -8.38
C CYS A 39 -19.90 4.69 -7.04
N ASP A 40 -20.39 3.51 -6.66
CA ASP A 40 -19.78 2.78 -5.55
C ASP A 40 -18.34 2.49 -5.96
N VAL A 41 -17.38 2.93 -5.14
CA VAL A 41 -16.00 2.50 -5.24
C VAL A 41 -16.00 1.01 -4.93
N THR A 42 -16.22 0.21 -5.97
CA THR A 42 -16.29 -1.24 -5.83
C THR A 42 -14.85 -1.71 -5.61
N LEU A 43 -14.58 -2.18 -4.41
CA LEU A 43 -13.33 -2.87 -4.13
C LEU A 43 -13.29 -4.13 -4.97
N LYS A 44 -12.32 -4.21 -5.88
CA LYS A 44 -12.10 -5.39 -6.70
C LYS A 44 -10.74 -5.98 -6.36
N VAL A 45 -10.74 -7.27 -6.09
CA VAL A 45 -9.54 -8.10 -6.06
C VAL A 45 -9.72 -9.11 -7.17
N GLU A 46 -8.66 -9.32 -7.97
CA GLU A 46 -8.72 -10.16 -9.16
C GLU A 46 -7.62 -11.22 -9.09
N CYS A 47 -7.94 -12.42 -9.57
CA CYS A 47 -7.03 -13.55 -9.66
C CYS A 47 -6.80 -13.90 -11.13
N TYR A 48 -5.53 -13.97 -11.53
CA TYR A 48 -5.12 -14.36 -12.87
C TYR A 48 -4.72 -15.83 -12.93
N SER A 49 -5.23 -16.55 -13.92
CA SER A 49 -4.85 -17.94 -14.22
C SER A 49 -4.03 -18.00 -15.51
N PRO A 50 -2.72 -18.31 -15.47
CA PRO A 50 -1.91 -18.46 -16.67
C PRO A 50 -2.35 -19.62 -17.58
N LYS A 51 -3.03 -20.63 -17.03
CA LYS A 51 -3.51 -21.79 -17.79
C LYS A 51 -4.67 -21.47 -18.73
N THR A 52 -5.51 -20.52 -18.32
CA THR A 52 -6.74 -20.13 -19.03
C THR A 52 -6.66 -18.71 -19.58
N ASP A 53 -5.54 -18.03 -19.35
CA ASP A 53 -5.28 -16.63 -19.70
C ASP A 53 -6.46 -15.70 -19.36
N SER A 54 -6.97 -15.82 -18.14
CA SER A 54 -8.20 -15.16 -17.73
C SER A 54 -8.10 -14.59 -16.32
N TRP A 55 -8.71 -13.43 -16.13
CA TRP A 55 -8.94 -12.81 -14.84
C TRP A 55 -10.30 -13.19 -14.28
N THR A 56 -10.36 -13.42 -12.97
CA THR A 56 -11.60 -13.68 -12.23
C THR A 56 -11.67 -12.78 -10.99
N THR A 57 -12.84 -12.24 -10.69
CA THR A 57 -13.04 -11.47 -9.46
C THR A 57 -13.14 -12.40 -8.26
N VAL A 58 -12.39 -12.08 -7.21
CA VAL A 58 -12.43 -12.77 -5.92
C VAL A 58 -12.97 -11.84 -4.84
N ALA A 59 -13.07 -12.34 -3.61
CA ALA A 59 -13.63 -11.57 -2.50
C ALA A 59 -12.88 -10.23 -2.33
N PRO A 60 -13.62 -9.13 -2.14
CA PRO A 60 -13.01 -7.82 -1.98
C PRO A 60 -12.33 -7.69 -0.60
N MET A 61 -11.29 -6.85 -0.53
CA MET A 61 -10.76 -6.40 0.76
C MET A 61 -11.84 -5.64 1.55
N MET A 62 -11.67 -5.54 2.86
CA MET A 62 -12.58 -4.78 3.74
C MET A 62 -12.33 -3.29 3.66
N LYS A 63 -11.08 -2.87 3.38
CA LYS A 63 -10.72 -1.48 3.12
C LYS A 63 -10.18 -1.33 1.72
N TYR A 64 -10.52 -0.21 1.09
CA TYR A 64 -9.83 0.25 -0.11
C TYR A 64 -8.52 0.87 0.28
N ARG A 65 -7.45 0.45 -0.40
CA ARG A 65 -6.09 0.81 -0.04
C ARG A 65 -5.28 1.01 -1.31
N SER A 66 -4.79 2.22 -1.51
CA SER A 66 -3.79 2.56 -2.52
C SER A 66 -2.41 2.62 -1.87
N ALA A 67 -1.36 2.34 -2.65
CA ALA A 67 0.03 2.33 -2.21
C ALA A 67 0.27 1.49 -0.93
N GLY A 68 -0.49 0.41 -0.75
CA GLY A 68 -0.19 -0.63 0.23
C GLY A 68 0.90 -1.57 -0.27
N GLY A 69 1.28 -2.50 0.58
CA GLY A 69 2.22 -3.57 0.25
C GLY A 69 1.52 -4.92 0.30
N VAL A 70 1.92 -5.83 -0.58
CA VAL A 70 1.34 -7.18 -0.66
C VAL A 70 2.44 -8.23 -0.67
N ALA A 71 2.25 -9.31 0.09
CA ALA A 71 3.15 -10.45 0.04
C ALA A 71 2.45 -11.76 0.39
N PRO A 72 2.89 -12.89 -0.22
CA PRO A 72 2.40 -14.22 0.13
C PRO A 72 3.13 -14.76 1.37
N LEU A 73 2.41 -15.44 2.27
CA LEU A 73 2.99 -16.16 3.40
C LEU A 73 2.05 -17.29 3.85
N GLY A 74 2.58 -18.51 3.97
CA GLY A 74 1.86 -19.64 4.56
C GLY A 74 0.56 -20.02 3.84
N GLY A 75 0.49 -19.88 2.51
CA GLY A 75 -0.73 -20.13 1.73
C GLY A 75 -1.73 -18.98 1.71
N TYR A 76 -1.42 -17.86 2.36
CA TYR A 76 -2.24 -16.66 2.38
C TYR A 76 -1.59 -15.52 1.60
N VAL A 77 -2.38 -14.52 1.23
CA VAL A 77 -1.90 -13.23 0.73
C VAL A 77 -2.18 -12.17 1.78
N TYR A 78 -1.16 -11.37 2.15
CA TYR A 78 -1.31 -10.29 3.11
C TYR A 78 -1.27 -8.94 2.40
N ALA A 79 -2.20 -8.05 2.75
CA ALA A 79 -2.28 -6.67 2.29
C ALA A 79 -2.09 -5.69 3.46
N LEU A 80 -1.04 -4.87 3.38
CA LEU A 80 -0.52 -4.05 4.48
C LEU A 80 -0.61 -2.56 4.16
N GLY A 81 -1.03 -1.78 5.15
CA GLY A 81 -1.01 -0.32 5.10
C GLY A 81 -1.68 0.32 3.87
N GLY A 82 -1.01 1.30 3.25
CA GLY A 82 -1.60 2.11 2.19
C GLY A 82 -2.51 3.22 2.72
N HIS A 83 -3.33 3.79 1.85
CA HIS A 83 -4.24 4.88 2.20
C HIS A 83 -5.52 4.86 1.38
N ASP A 84 -6.53 5.54 1.89
CA ASP A 84 -7.81 5.80 1.21
C ASP A 84 -7.91 7.22 0.59
N GLY A 85 -6.84 8.01 0.72
CA GLY A 85 -6.80 9.40 0.29
C GLY A 85 -7.10 10.40 1.41
N LEU A 86 -7.65 9.94 2.53
CA LEU A 86 -7.92 10.71 3.74
C LEU A 86 -7.00 10.30 4.90
N SER A 87 -6.75 9.00 5.04
CA SER A 87 -6.04 8.37 6.14
C SER A 87 -5.03 7.35 5.63
N ILE A 88 -3.87 7.30 6.28
CA ILE A 88 -2.88 6.24 6.10
C ILE A 88 -3.13 5.16 7.15
N PHE A 89 -3.03 3.90 6.72
CA PHE A 89 -3.38 2.75 7.55
C PHE A 89 -2.16 2.04 8.10
N ASP A 90 -2.34 1.46 9.28
CA ASP A 90 -1.54 0.40 9.88
C ASP A 90 -2.21 -0.99 9.70
N SER A 91 -3.49 -1.01 9.29
CA SER A 91 -4.28 -2.23 9.22
C SER A 91 -3.73 -3.23 8.21
N VAL A 92 -3.78 -4.50 8.60
CA VAL A 92 -3.34 -5.63 7.81
C VAL A 92 -4.50 -6.58 7.59
N GLU A 93 -4.68 -7.00 6.34
CA GLU A 93 -5.71 -7.94 5.94
C GLU A 93 -5.04 -9.16 5.30
N ARG A 94 -5.56 -10.34 5.62
CA ARG A 94 -5.07 -11.63 5.14
C ARG A 94 -6.17 -12.30 4.32
N TYR A 95 -5.86 -12.61 3.07
CA TYR A 95 -6.70 -13.35 2.16
C TYR A 95 -6.39 -14.85 2.25
N ASP A 96 -7.42 -15.63 2.57
CA ASP A 96 -7.44 -17.08 2.46
C ASP A 96 -7.82 -17.47 1.04
N VAL A 97 -6.84 -17.98 0.30
CA VAL A 97 -7.00 -18.40 -1.10
C VAL A 97 -7.97 -19.58 -1.23
N ALA A 98 -8.00 -20.48 -0.24
CA ALA A 98 -8.86 -21.67 -0.26
C ALA A 98 -10.32 -21.32 0.03
N ASN A 99 -10.54 -20.40 0.96
CA ASN A 99 -11.89 -20.01 1.39
C ASN A 99 -12.43 -18.76 0.68
N ASN A 100 -11.62 -18.11 -0.17
CA ASN A 100 -11.98 -16.86 -0.85
C ASN A 100 -12.52 -15.81 0.14
N THR A 101 -11.78 -15.56 1.22
CA THR A 101 -12.19 -14.61 2.27
C THR A 101 -11.02 -13.77 2.75
N TRP A 102 -11.32 -12.52 3.09
CA TRP A 102 -10.39 -11.64 3.80
C TRP A 102 -10.68 -11.66 5.29
N THR A 103 -9.62 -11.63 6.09
CA THR A 103 -9.68 -11.53 7.55
C THR A 103 -8.71 -10.45 8.03
N LYS A 104 -9.07 -9.69 9.06
CA LYS A 104 -8.13 -8.78 9.71
C LYS A 104 -7.19 -9.57 10.60
N VAL A 105 -5.92 -9.20 10.59
CA VAL A 105 -4.89 -9.68 11.54
C VAL A 105 -4.35 -8.49 12.33
N ARG A 106 -3.36 -8.69 13.21
CA ARG A 106 -2.73 -7.59 13.96
C ARG A 106 -2.30 -6.46 13.02
N SER A 107 -2.73 -5.24 13.36
CA SER A 107 -2.22 -4.02 12.72
C SER A 107 -0.73 -3.85 12.98
N MET A 108 -0.04 -3.27 12.00
CA MET A 108 1.33 -2.80 12.14
C MET A 108 1.51 -1.85 13.34
N LEU A 109 2.73 -1.73 13.85
CA LEU A 109 3.07 -0.79 14.93
C LEU A 109 3.02 0.66 14.45
N SER A 110 3.29 0.87 13.17
CA SER A 110 3.22 2.17 12.52
C SER A 110 2.31 2.11 11.30
N ARG A 111 1.56 3.19 11.07
CA ARG A 111 0.84 3.39 9.81
C ARG A 111 1.83 3.66 8.69
N ARG A 112 1.63 3.04 7.52
CA ARG A 112 2.61 3.05 6.42
C ARG A 112 1.91 3.01 5.07
N CYS A 113 2.15 3.97 4.19
CA CYS A 113 1.91 3.82 2.76
C CYS A 113 3.23 3.86 1.98
N ARG A 114 3.24 3.38 0.74
CA ARG A 114 4.43 3.29 -0.13
C ARG A 114 5.58 2.52 0.53
N LEU A 115 5.24 1.49 1.31
CA LEU A 115 6.16 0.62 2.02
C LEU A 115 6.63 -0.54 1.14
N GLY A 116 7.78 -1.10 1.47
CA GLY A 116 8.23 -2.39 0.91
C GLY A 116 7.77 -3.54 1.80
N VAL A 117 7.28 -4.63 1.20
CA VAL A 117 6.84 -5.82 1.93
C VAL A 117 7.44 -7.07 1.32
N ALA A 118 7.97 -7.96 2.16
CA ALA A 118 8.55 -9.22 1.72
C ALA A 118 8.41 -10.28 2.81
N THR A 119 8.42 -11.54 2.38
CA THR A 119 8.38 -12.70 3.26
C THR A 119 9.77 -13.32 3.36
N LEU A 120 10.24 -13.58 4.58
CA LEU A 120 11.52 -14.24 4.82
C LEU A 120 11.43 -15.10 6.09
N ASN A 121 11.88 -16.35 6.02
CA ASN A 121 11.91 -17.29 7.15
C ASN A 121 10.56 -17.43 7.88
N GLY A 122 9.46 -17.54 7.14
CA GLY A 122 8.11 -17.68 7.70
C GLY A 122 7.53 -16.41 8.32
N LYS A 123 8.24 -15.27 8.23
CA LYS A 123 7.81 -13.99 8.76
C LYS A 123 7.56 -12.98 7.65
N LEU A 124 6.75 -11.98 7.97
CA LEU A 124 6.43 -10.88 7.06
C LEU A 124 7.12 -9.61 7.51
N TYR A 125 7.81 -8.92 6.62
CA TYR A 125 8.55 -7.70 6.92
C TYR A 125 7.93 -6.51 6.22
N ALA A 126 7.75 -5.41 6.95
CA ALA A 126 7.30 -4.13 6.43
C ALA A 126 8.40 -3.08 6.63
N CYS A 127 8.97 -2.60 5.52
CA CYS A 127 10.10 -1.69 5.52
C CYS A 127 9.71 -0.29 5.03
N GLY A 128 10.08 0.72 5.81
CA GLY A 128 9.98 2.12 5.42
C GLY A 128 8.55 2.58 5.15
N GLY A 129 8.39 3.37 4.09
CA GLY A 129 7.13 4.02 3.72
C GLY A 129 7.01 5.45 4.24
N TYR A 130 5.78 5.94 4.26
CA TYR A 130 5.38 7.26 4.77
C TYR A 130 4.20 7.09 5.72
N ASP A 131 4.27 7.70 6.90
CA ASP A 131 3.23 7.60 7.93
C ASP A 131 2.22 8.76 7.92
N GLY A 132 2.34 9.71 7.02
CA GLY A 132 1.51 10.93 7.00
C GLY A 132 2.20 12.16 7.57
N SER A 133 3.35 11.99 8.21
CA SER A 133 4.17 13.07 8.77
C SER A 133 5.64 12.92 8.36
N CYS A 134 6.15 11.69 8.35
CA CYS A 134 7.56 11.37 8.18
C CYS A 134 7.75 10.27 7.12
N PHE A 135 8.82 10.40 6.33
CA PHE A 135 9.38 9.24 5.63
C PHE A 135 10.11 8.34 6.64
N LEU A 136 9.90 7.04 6.50
CA LEU A 136 10.32 6.06 7.50
C LEU A 136 11.57 5.30 7.06
N ARG A 137 12.46 5.08 8.01
CA ARG A 137 13.51 4.05 7.95
C ARG A 137 13.21 2.84 8.83
N SER A 138 12.18 2.93 9.68
CA SER A 138 11.80 1.87 10.61
C SER A 138 11.36 0.63 9.84
N VAL A 139 11.67 -0.52 10.41
CA VAL A 139 11.30 -1.83 9.90
C VAL A 139 10.61 -2.58 11.01
N GLU A 140 9.52 -3.26 10.66
CA GLU A 140 8.80 -4.13 11.58
C GLU A 140 8.58 -5.50 10.95
N VAL A 141 8.60 -6.52 11.80
CA VAL A 141 8.43 -7.92 11.43
C VAL A 141 7.21 -8.50 12.13
N TYR A 142 6.39 -9.20 11.37
CA TYR A 142 5.22 -9.92 11.84
C TYR A 142 5.50 -11.40 11.94
N THR A 143 5.13 -11.97 13.08
CA THR A 143 5.22 -13.40 13.39
C THR A 143 3.80 -13.98 13.40
N PRO A 144 3.40 -14.74 12.35
CA PRO A 144 2.04 -15.26 12.26
C PRO A 144 1.65 -16.20 13.40
N GLU A 145 2.60 -16.90 14.00
CA GLU A 145 2.36 -17.91 15.03
C GLU A 145 1.78 -17.31 16.31
N ASN A 146 2.06 -16.04 16.59
CA ASN A 146 1.56 -15.34 17.78
C ASN A 146 0.81 -14.04 17.46
N ASP A 147 0.58 -13.74 16.17
CA ASP A 147 -0.12 -12.54 15.71
C ASP A 147 0.47 -11.24 16.30
N GLN A 148 1.81 -11.13 16.29
CA GLN A 148 2.54 -9.97 16.83
C GLN A 148 3.46 -9.33 15.81
N TRP A 149 3.54 -8.00 15.91
CA TRP A 149 4.55 -7.16 15.24
C TRP A 149 5.63 -6.76 16.23
N GLN A 150 6.88 -6.69 15.77
CA GLN A 150 8.01 -6.17 16.53
C GLN A 150 8.86 -5.26 15.64
N LEU A 151 9.43 -4.20 16.23
CA LEU A 151 10.47 -3.41 15.58
C LEU A 151 11.77 -4.21 15.55
N ILE A 152 12.48 -4.11 14.43
CA ILE A 152 13.84 -4.63 14.26
C ILE A 152 14.77 -3.49 13.88
N ALA A 153 16.05 -3.78 13.61
CA ALA A 153 16.99 -2.76 13.21
C ALA A 153 16.46 -1.91 12.04
N PRO A 154 16.46 -0.57 12.17
CA PRO A 154 16.03 0.31 11.10
C PRO A 154 17.02 0.27 9.94
N MET A 155 16.53 0.57 8.74
CA MET A 155 17.38 0.84 7.58
C MET A 155 18.31 2.04 7.86
N ASN A 156 19.41 2.13 7.13
CA ASN A 156 20.39 3.21 7.23
C ASN A 156 19.78 4.56 6.83
N VAL A 157 18.92 4.55 5.80
CA VAL A 157 18.22 5.73 5.28
C VAL A 157 16.71 5.54 5.27
N LYS A 158 15.97 6.66 5.23
CA LYS A 158 14.52 6.65 5.03
C LYS A 158 14.23 6.16 3.61
N ARG A 159 13.23 5.32 3.43
CA ARG A 159 12.84 4.84 2.10
C ARG A 159 11.32 4.71 2.00
N SER A 160 10.70 5.61 1.25
CA SER A 160 9.35 5.40 0.69
C SER A 160 9.44 4.93 -0.75
N ARG A 161 8.38 4.31 -1.26
CA ARG A 161 8.33 3.69 -2.61
C ARG A 161 9.48 2.68 -2.81
N VAL A 162 9.89 2.05 -1.72
CA VAL A 162 11.00 1.11 -1.68
C VAL A 162 10.55 -0.25 -2.19
N ALA A 163 11.35 -0.86 -3.08
CA ALA A 163 11.18 -2.26 -3.40
C ALA A 163 11.89 -3.10 -2.34
N LEU A 164 11.19 -4.10 -1.82
CA LEU A 164 11.74 -5.04 -0.85
C LEU A 164 11.68 -6.45 -1.43
N ALA A 165 12.82 -7.14 -1.41
CA ALA A 165 12.93 -8.50 -1.94
C ALA A 165 13.65 -9.40 -0.93
N ALA A 166 13.16 -10.62 -0.76
CA ALA A 166 13.86 -11.65 0.01
C ALA A 166 14.68 -12.53 -0.93
N ASN A 167 15.99 -12.63 -0.69
CA ASN A 167 16.88 -13.47 -1.49
C ASN A 167 18.08 -13.92 -0.64
N MET A 168 18.53 -15.17 -0.84
CA MET A 168 19.68 -15.75 -0.15
C MET A 168 19.61 -15.62 1.39
N GLY A 169 18.41 -15.77 1.97
CA GLY A 169 18.20 -15.68 3.42
C GLY A 169 18.25 -14.25 4.01
N LYS A 170 18.25 -13.22 3.15
CA LYS A 170 18.35 -11.80 3.52
C LYS A 170 17.24 -10.97 2.88
N LEU A 171 17.03 -9.74 3.35
CA LEU A 171 16.15 -8.76 2.69
C LEU A 171 16.97 -7.71 1.97
N TRP A 172 16.51 -7.29 0.80
CA TRP A 172 17.14 -6.28 -0.04
C TRP A 172 16.18 -5.11 -0.18
N ALA A 173 16.54 -3.96 0.38
CA ALA A 173 15.81 -2.71 0.22
C ALA A 173 16.45 -1.91 -0.92
N ILE A 174 15.71 -1.77 -2.01
CA ILE A 174 16.21 -1.29 -3.30
C ILE A 174 15.55 0.06 -3.60
N GLY A 175 16.37 1.09 -3.75
CA GLY A 175 15.97 2.44 -4.14
C GLY A 175 14.95 3.09 -3.21
N GLY A 176 14.00 3.83 -3.80
CA GLY A 176 12.97 4.58 -3.09
C GLY A 176 13.25 6.09 -3.01
N TYR A 177 12.61 6.76 -2.06
CA TYR A 177 12.68 8.21 -1.84
C TYR A 177 12.82 8.49 -0.35
N ASP A 178 13.84 9.26 0.03
CA ASP A 178 14.20 9.55 1.43
C ASP A 178 13.52 10.80 2.01
N GLY A 179 12.87 11.60 1.17
CA GLY A 179 12.32 12.90 1.52
C GLY A 179 12.94 14.05 0.75
N GLU A 180 14.12 13.84 0.18
CA GLU A 180 14.90 14.86 -0.54
C GLU A 180 15.20 14.40 -1.97
N SER A 181 15.59 13.14 -2.16
CA SER A 181 16.03 12.61 -3.43
C SER A 181 15.56 11.17 -3.69
N ASN A 182 15.52 10.82 -4.97
CA ASN A 182 15.31 9.45 -5.41
C ASN A 182 16.61 8.65 -5.22
N LEU A 183 16.53 7.55 -4.50
CA LEU A 183 17.69 6.74 -4.09
C LEU A 183 18.06 5.72 -5.16
N SER A 184 19.32 5.69 -5.59
CA SER A 184 19.89 4.54 -6.31
C SER A 184 20.49 3.50 -5.37
N THR A 185 20.65 3.82 -4.09
CA THR A 185 21.32 2.96 -3.11
C THR A 185 20.50 1.71 -2.81
N VAL A 186 21.20 0.64 -2.47
CA VAL A 186 20.63 -0.63 -2.04
C VAL A 186 21.24 -0.99 -0.70
N GLU A 187 20.44 -1.48 0.23
CA GLU A 187 20.91 -2.01 1.50
C GLU A 187 20.29 -3.37 1.80
N VAL A 188 21.04 -4.21 2.51
CA VAL A 188 20.72 -5.61 2.77
C VAL A 188 20.62 -5.84 4.27
N TYR A 189 19.51 -6.41 4.70
CA TYR A 189 19.27 -6.85 6.06
C TYR A 189 19.74 -8.28 6.27
N ASP A 190 20.56 -8.50 7.29
CA ASP A 190 20.90 -9.82 7.77
C ASP A 190 20.13 -10.13 9.07
N PRO A 191 19.16 -11.07 9.05
CA PRO A 191 18.37 -11.40 10.24
C PRO A 191 19.18 -12.10 11.34
N LYS A 192 20.40 -12.59 11.04
CA LYS A 192 21.25 -13.23 12.06
C LYS A 192 21.94 -12.20 12.95
N THR A 193 22.27 -11.05 12.40
CA THR A 193 22.98 -9.97 13.11
C THR A 193 22.07 -8.80 13.46
N ASP A 194 20.84 -8.79 12.92
CA ASP A 194 19.90 -7.66 13.00
C ASP A 194 20.55 -6.34 12.54
N THR A 195 21.13 -6.36 11.34
CA THR A 195 21.83 -5.19 10.79
C THR A 195 21.54 -4.99 9.32
N TRP A 196 21.51 -3.72 8.91
CA TRP A 196 21.46 -3.31 7.50
C TRP A 196 22.82 -2.84 7.02
N THR A 197 23.27 -3.30 5.85
CA THR A 197 24.54 -2.89 5.24
C THR A 197 24.32 -2.46 3.79
N PHE A 198 24.94 -1.35 3.38
CA PHE A 198 24.90 -0.92 1.99
C PHE A 198 25.64 -1.91 1.08
N VAL A 199 25.10 -2.07 -0.13
CA VAL A 199 25.70 -2.84 -1.22
C VAL A 199 25.78 -1.97 -2.48
N ALA A 200 26.26 -2.55 -3.58
CA ALA A 200 26.40 -1.84 -4.85
C ALA A 200 25.07 -1.14 -5.24
N PRO A 201 25.10 0.16 -5.59
CA PRO A 201 23.91 0.89 -5.98
C PRO A 201 23.45 0.53 -7.40
N MET A 202 22.21 0.85 -7.73
CA MET A 202 21.71 0.84 -9.10
C MET A 202 22.41 1.93 -9.94
N ARG A 203 22.58 1.68 -11.23
CA ARG A 203 23.18 2.67 -12.15
C ARG A 203 22.25 3.83 -12.48
N HIS A 204 20.94 3.58 -12.49
CA HIS A 204 19.91 4.57 -12.74
C HIS A 204 18.72 4.30 -11.84
N HIS A 205 18.10 5.35 -11.30
CA HIS A 205 16.85 5.25 -10.55
C HIS A 205 15.95 6.44 -10.88
N GLY A 206 14.72 6.15 -11.33
CA GLY A 206 13.77 7.14 -11.87
C GLY A 206 12.49 7.32 -11.04
N GLY A 207 12.42 6.77 -9.82
CA GLY A 207 11.21 6.78 -9.00
C GLY A 207 10.77 5.37 -8.60
N GLY A 208 9.52 5.22 -8.14
CA GLY A 208 9.04 3.99 -7.51
C GLY A 208 9.38 2.72 -8.29
N VAL A 209 10.08 1.79 -7.63
CA VAL A 209 10.60 0.56 -8.22
C VAL A 209 9.72 -0.63 -7.88
N GLY A 210 9.47 -1.49 -8.87
CA GLY A 210 9.04 -2.87 -8.65
C GLY A 210 10.27 -3.78 -8.74
N ALA A 211 10.43 -4.71 -7.81
CA ALA A 211 11.49 -5.72 -7.86
C ALA A 211 10.91 -7.12 -7.73
N GLY A 212 11.49 -8.07 -8.46
CA GLY A 212 11.20 -9.49 -8.36
C GLY A 212 12.50 -10.28 -8.28
N VAL A 213 12.45 -11.45 -7.65
CA VAL A 213 13.58 -12.38 -7.56
C VAL A 213 13.27 -13.57 -8.46
N ILE A 214 14.15 -13.85 -9.41
CA ILE A 214 14.08 -15.02 -10.27
C ILE A 214 15.12 -16.02 -9.75
N PRO A 215 14.72 -17.26 -9.39
CA PRO A 215 15.66 -18.30 -9.01
C PRO A 215 16.66 -18.53 -10.14
N ASN A 216 17.93 -18.75 -9.82
CA ASN A 216 18.90 -19.16 -10.82
C ASN A 216 18.47 -20.52 -11.39
N VAL A 217 18.01 -20.51 -12.64
CA VAL A 217 17.92 -21.72 -13.44
C VAL A 217 19.35 -22.00 -13.88
N VAL A 218 20.01 -22.97 -13.25
CA VAL A 218 21.22 -23.55 -13.84
C VAL A 218 20.72 -24.26 -15.11
N ILE A 219 21.02 -23.68 -16.27
CA ILE A 219 20.77 -24.28 -17.59
C ILE A 219 21.88 -25.30 -17.86
#